data_AF-A0AAE4A8R3-F1
#
_entry.id   AF-A0AAE4A8R3-F1
#
_cell.length_a   1.000
_cell.length_b   1.000
_cell.length_c   1.000
_cell.angle_alpha   90.00
_cell.angle_beta   90.00
_cell.angle_gamma   90.00
#
_symmetry.space_group_name_H-M   'P 1'
#
loop_
_entity.id
_entity.type
_entity.pdbx_description
1 polymer ?
#
loop_
_entity_poly.entity_id
_entity_poly.type
_entity_poly.pdbx_seq_one_letter_code
_entity_poly.pdbx_strand_id
1 'polypeptide(L)'
;MPLRPAHLPALLCACLGLAFGLAACGDDGDTKQASVQLTERPGQPEGGSTAVRPAGSGGSEAPAAGGDDAASGGGSGADAEGKAIFTQSCAGCHTLADAGATGSVGPNLDDARPSAEVVAAKVRGGGGGMPSFDGTLAPEQIEAVASYVAAAAGS
;
A
#
# COMPACT_ATOMS: atom_id res chain seq x y z
N MET A 1 -45.71 22.12 23.12
CA MET A 1 -46.53 22.04 21.88
C MET A 1 -45.58 21.78 20.72
N PRO A 2 -45.43 20.53 20.27
CA PRO A 2 -44.58 20.17 19.13
C PRO A 2 -45.20 20.68 17.83
N LEU A 3 -44.53 21.60 17.14
CA LEU A 3 -44.88 21.92 15.76
C LEU A 3 -44.24 20.88 14.83
N ARG A 4 -45.11 20.10 14.20
CA ARG A 4 -44.80 19.05 13.24
C ARG A 4 -44.24 19.63 11.93
N PRO A 5 -43.38 18.87 11.23
CA PRO A 5 -42.77 19.25 9.96
C PRO A 5 -43.78 19.19 8.81
N ALA A 6 -43.80 20.24 7.98
CA ALA A 6 -44.49 20.23 6.70
C ALA A 6 -43.56 19.61 5.65
N HIS A 7 -43.83 18.35 5.32
CA HIS A 7 -43.49 17.80 4.01
C HIS A 7 -44.29 18.53 2.94
N LEU A 8 -43.69 18.80 1.78
CA LEU A 8 -44.33 18.77 0.46
C LEU A 8 -43.22 18.77 -0.63
N PRO A 9 -43.48 18.32 -1.87
CA PRO A 9 -42.87 17.11 -2.42
C PRO A 9 -42.13 17.33 -3.75
N ALA A 10 -41.42 16.29 -4.19
CA ALA A 10 -41.21 15.90 -5.59
C ALA A 10 -41.13 17.02 -6.66
N LEU A 11 -39.91 17.46 -6.96
CA LEU A 11 -39.53 17.84 -8.33
C LEU A 11 -38.49 16.82 -8.80
N LEU A 12 -38.90 15.84 -9.61
CA LEU A 12 -39.01 15.95 -11.07
C LEU A 12 -37.64 15.79 -11.73
N CYS A 13 -37.36 14.53 -12.08
CA CYS A 13 -36.98 14.10 -13.42
C CYS A 13 -36.01 15.00 -14.21
N ALA A 14 -34.74 14.60 -14.23
CA ALA A 14 -33.91 14.74 -15.43
C ALA A 14 -32.83 13.65 -15.43
N CYS A 15 -33.25 12.41 -15.68
CA CYS A 15 -32.36 11.40 -16.25
C CYS A 15 -32.03 11.86 -17.68
N LEU A 16 -31.04 12.75 -17.84
CA LEU A 16 -30.47 13.06 -19.15
C LEU A 16 -29.14 12.32 -19.24
N GLY A 17 -29.24 11.07 -19.70
CA GLY A 17 -28.09 10.35 -20.19
C GLY A 17 -27.50 11.10 -21.38
N LEU A 18 -26.25 11.51 -21.26
CA LEU A 18 -25.36 11.67 -22.41
C LEU A 18 -24.32 10.56 -22.33
N ALA A 19 -24.57 9.52 -23.11
CA ALA A 19 -23.53 8.67 -23.64
C ALA A 19 -22.64 9.52 -24.55
N PHE A 20 -21.40 9.77 -24.11
CA PHE A 20 -20.30 10.09 -25.01
C PHE A 20 -19.22 9.04 -24.77
N GLY A 21 -19.40 7.91 -25.45
CA GLY A 21 -18.29 7.02 -25.76
C GLY A 21 -17.42 7.62 -26.87
N LEU A 22 -16.19 7.11 -26.91
CA LEU A 22 -15.22 7.18 -28.01
C LEU A 22 -14.20 8.33 -27.98
N ALA A 23 -13.11 8.10 -27.25
CA ALA A 23 -11.75 8.40 -27.75
C ALA A 23 -10.74 7.49 -27.01
N ALA A 24 -10.60 6.27 -27.52
CA ALA A 24 -9.47 5.41 -27.25
C ALA A 24 -8.26 5.94 -28.06
N CYS A 25 -7.27 6.50 -27.38
CA CYS A 25 -5.85 6.30 -27.74
C CYS A 25 -5.36 5.31 -26.68
N GLY A 26 -4.95 4.08 -27.02
CA GLY A 26 -3.76 3.84 -27.80
C GLY A 26 -2.55 3.89 -26.87
N ASP A 27 -2.44 2.94 -25.95
CA ASP A 27 -1.21 2.66 -25.21
C ASP A 27 -0.89 1.17 -25.36
N ASP A 28 -0.06 0.88 -26.36
CA ASP A 28 0.57 -0.42 -26.61
C ASP A 28 1.67 -0.63 -25.56
N GLY A 29 1.27 -0.95 -24.34
CA GLY A 29 2.16 -1.39 -23.26
C GLY A 29 2.42 -2.89 -23.36
N ASP A 30 3.53 -3.24 -24.00
CA ASP A 30 4.18 -4.56 -24.12
C ASP A 30 3.99 -5.43 -22.86
N THR A 31 3.00 -6.32 -22.92
CA THR A 31 2.91 -7.46 -22.00
C THR A 31 3.99 -8.44 -22.42
N LYS A 32 5.16 -8.31 -21.81
CA LYS A 32 6.23 -9.29 -21.93
C LYS A 32 5.72 -10.63 -21.40
N GLN A 33 5.22 -11.42 -22.33
CA GLN A 33 4.93 -12.83 -22.18
C GLN A 33 6.25 -13.52 -21.82
N ALA A 34 6.49 -13.75 -20.54
CA ALA A 34 7.39 -14.80 -20.08
C ALA A 34 6.61 -16.13 -20.06
N SER A 35 6.05 -16.48 -21.21
CA SER A 35 5.47 -17.78 -21.50
C SER A 35 6.59 -18.64 -22.09
N VAL A 36 7.04 -19.61 -21.31
CA VAL A 36 7.46 -20.95 -21.76
C VAL A 36 8.13 -21.05 -23.15
N GLN A 37 9.47 -21.14 -23.16
CA GLN A 37 10.15 -21.91 -24.19
C GLN A 37 10.79 -23.14 -23.58
N LEU A 38 10.00 -24.21 -23.57
CA LEU A 38 10.43 -25.59 -23.58
C LEU A 38 11.29 -25.80 -24.84
N THR A 39 12.59 -26.01 -24.67
CA THR A 39 13.31 -26.90 -25.58
C THR A 39 14.37 -27.66 -24.80
N GLU A 40 14.24 -28.96 -24.92
CA GLU A 40 14.99 -30.00 -24.26
C GLU A 40 16.44 -30.01 -24.78
N ARG A 41 17.42 -30.36 -23.95
CA ARG A 41 18.47 -31.30 -24.36
C ARG A 41 19.15 -31.98 -23.16
N PRO A 42 19.51 -33.27 -23.32
CA PRO A 42 19.85 -34.16 -22.22
C PRO A 42 21.35 -34.21 -21.93
N GLY A 43 21.71 -34.61 -20.72
CA GLY A 43 23.06 -35.04 -20.38
C GLY A 43 23.39 -34.91 -18.90
N GLN A 44 22.93 -35.88 -18.08
CA GLN A 44 23.62 -36.20 -16.84
C GLN A 44 25.02 -36.77 -17.14
N PRO A 45 25.96 -36.60 -16.20
CA PRO A 45 26.38 -37.80 -15.49
C PRO A 45 26.44 -37.65 -13.97
N GLU A 46 26.25 -38.79 -13.32
CA GLU A 46 26.20 -39.02 -11.88
C GLU A 46 27.59 -39.36 -11.28
N GLY A 47 27.75 -39.06 -9.98
CA GLY A 47 28.72 -39.66 -9.05
C GLY A 47 30.14 -39.06 -9.11
N GLY A 48 30.87 -38.80 -8.02
CA GLY A 48 30.70 -39.05 -6.59
C GLY A 48 32.05 -38.83 -5.89
N SER A 49 32.02 -38.78 -4.56
CA SER A 49 33.14 -38.92 -3.60
C SER A 49 34.00 -37.69 -3.20
N THR A 50 33.73 -37.26 -1.95
CA THR A 50 34.66 -37.03 -0.83
C THR A 50 35.78 -35.99 -0.96
N ALA A 51 35.72 -34.95 -0.12
CA ALA A 51 36.73 -34.64 0.92
C ALA A 51 36.26 -33.39 1.70
N VAL A 52 35.79 -33.59 2.94
CA VAL A 52 36.50 -33.19 4.17
C VAL A 52 36.61 -31.68 4.39
N ARG A 53 35.86 -31.24 5.41
CA ARG A 53 35.96 -29.95 6.09
C ARG A 53 37.33 -29.80 6.77
N PRO A 54 37.75 -28.56 7.03
CA PRO A 54 38.12 -28.25 8.40
C PRO A 54 37.22 -27.18 9.01
N ALA A 55 37.01 -27.34 10.31
CA ALA A 55 36.42 -26.37 11.20
C ALA A 55 37.37 -25.18 11.38
N GLY A 56 36.86 -23.97 11.11
CA GLY A 56 37.42 -22.72 11.61
C GLY A 56 36.39 -22.10 12.56
N SER A 57 36.70 -22.11 13.84
CA SER A 57 35.94 -21.45 14.91
C SER A 57 36.45 -20.02 15.06
N GLY A 58 35.53 -19.04 15.15
CA GLY A 58 35.84 -17.72 15.69
C GLY A 58 35.05 -16.57 15.07
N GLY A 59 34.22 -15.92 15.88
CA GLY A 59 33.90 -14.49 15.75
C GLY A 59 32.62 -14.15 14.98
N SER A 60 31.60 -13.71 15.72
CA SER A 60 30.42 -13.04 15.16
C SER A 60 30.80 -11.70 14.55
N GLU A 61 30.85 -11.64 13.23
CA GLU A 61 30.76 -10.40 12.46
C GLU A 61 29.61 -10.56 11.48
N ALA A 62 28.55 -9.79 11.70
CA ALA A 62 27.51 -9.56 10.71
C ALA A 62 28.12 -8.70 9.60
N PRO A 63 28.00 -9.15 8.35
CA PRO A 63 27.55 -8.20 7.34
C PRO A 63 26.55 -8.85 6.39
N ALA A 64 25.36 -8.27 6.29
CA ALA A 64 24.58 -8.32 5.07
C ALA A 64 23.73 -7.06 5.03
N ALA A 65 24.37 -5.96 4.63
CA ALA A 65 23.68 -4.99 3.81
C ALA A 65 23.23 -5.73 2.54
N GLY A 66 21.91 -5.79 2.34
CA GLY A 66 21.26 -6.12 1.09
C GLY A 66 20.14 -5.10 0.94
N GLY A 67 20.50 -4.00 0.28
CA GLY A 67 19.64 -2.85 0.05
C GLY A 67 19.45 -2.73 -1.45
N ASP A 68 18.33 -3.27 -1.91
CA ASP A 68 17.83 -3.28 -3.28
C ASP A 68 16.40 -3.83 -3.11
N ASP A 69 15.33 -3.01 -3.07
CA ASP A 69 14.83 -2.14 -4.12
C ASP A 69 14.33 -0.78 -3.60
N ALA A 70 15.20 0.23 -3.60
CA ALA A 70 14.77 1.62 -3.68
C ALA A 70 14.50 1.96 -5.16
N ALA A 71 13.38 1.49 -5.68
CA ALA A 71 12.77 2.06 -6.88
C ALA A 71 11.64 3.00 -6.44
N SER A 72 12.06 4.20 -6.04
CA SER A 72 11.22 5.39 -6.06
C SER A 72 10.63 5.53 -7.46
N GLY A 73 9.34 5.26 -7.57
CA GLY A 73 8.62 5.22 -8.84
C GLY A 73 7.14 4.86 -8.66
N GLY A 74 6.47 5.43 -7.66
CA GLY A 74 5.06 5.19 -7.38
C GLY A 74 4.20 6.45 -7.48
N GLY A 75 4.55 7.36 -8.39
CA GLY A 75 3.86 8.64 -8.53
C GLY A 75 2.37 8.50 -8.87
N SER A 76 1.55 9.20 -8.09
CA SER A 76 0.11 9.43 -8.27
C SER A 76 -0.83 8.26 -7.98
N GLY A 77 -0.48 7.04 -8.35
CA GLY A 77 -1.34 5.87 -8.14
C GLY A 77 -1.36 5.38 -6.69
N ALA A 78 -0.17 5.14 -6.12
CA ALA A 78 -0.03 4.69 -4.74
C ALA A 78 -0.46 5.77 -3.73
N ASP A 79 -0.25 7.05 -4.07
CA ASP A 79 -0.71 8.18 -3.26
C ASP A 79 -2.24 8.27 -3.22
N ALA A 80 -2.91 8.08 -4.36
CA ALA A 80 -4.37 8.10 -4.44
C ALA A 80 -5.01 6.92 -3.71
N GLU A 81 -4.46 5.71 -3.89
CA GLU A 81 -4.92 4.51 -3.17
C GLU A 81 -4.66 4.62 -1.66
N GLY A 82 -3.45 5.03 -1.27
CA GLY A 82 -3.07 5.25 0.13
C GLY A 82 -3.97 6.29 0.81
N LYS A 83 -4.27 7.39 0.12
CA LYS A 83 -5.22 8.42 0.59
C LYS A 83 -6.63 7.88 0.74
N ALA A 84 -7.11 7.08 -0.21
CA ALA A 84 -8.43 6.46 -0.15
C ALA A 84 -8.55 5.51 1.05
N ILE A 85 -7.54 4.66 1.27
CA ILE A 85 -7.50 3.76 2.43
C ILE A 85 -7.44 4.57 3.72
N PHE A 86 -6.59 5.59 3.79
CA PHE A 86 -6.47 6.45 4.96
C PHE A 86 -7.81 7.09 5.35
N THR A 87 -8.52 7.64 4.35
CA THR A 87 -9.81 8.32 4.57
C THR A 87 -10.87 7.35 5.09
N GLN A 88 -10.85 6.10 4.62
CA GLN A 88 -11.83 5.08 5.00
C GLN A 88 -11.54 4.44 6.37
N SER A 89 -10.28 4.24 6.71
CA SER A 89 -9.89 3.38 7.84
C SER A 89 -9.13 4.10 8.96
N CYS A 90 -8.52 5.25 8.69
CA CYS A 90 -7.61 5.92 9.61
C CYS A 90 -8.12 7.29 10.09
N ALA A 91 -8.83 8.01 9.21
CA ALA A 91 -9.22 9.41 9.42
C ALA A 91 -10.12 9.66 10.64
N GLY A 92 -10.90 8.65 11.08
CA GLY A 92 -11.72 8.76 12.28
C GLY A 92 -10.91 8.82 13.58
N CYS A 93 -9.68 8.30 13.57
CA CYS A 93 -8.83 8.23 14.76
C CYS A 93 -7.65 9.19 14.71
N HIS A 94 -7.11 9.50 13.52
CA HIS A 94 -5.91 10.32 13.36
C HIS A 94 -6.20 11.65 12.69
N THR A 95 -5.40 12.66 13.03
CA THR A 95 -5.34 13.93 12.32
C THR A 95 -4.32 13.81 11.19
N LEU A 96 -4.72 14.26 10.00
CA LEU A 96 -3.86 14.45 8.84
C LEU A 96 -4.55 15.46 7.91
N ALA A 97 -3.97 16.66 7.80
CA ALA A 97 -4.57 17.79 7.10
C ALA A 97 -4.80 17.51 5.60
N ASP A 98 -3.85 16.85 4.92
CA ASP A 98 -3.98 16.51 3.49
C ASP A 98 -5.22 15.64 3.21
N ALA A 99 -5.55 14.73 4.13
CA ALA A 99 -6.73 13.87 4.06
C ALA A 99 -8.02 14.54 4.53
N GLY A 100 -7.95 15.77 5.08
CA GLY A 100 -9.07 16.40 5.78
C GLY A 100 -9.47 15.67 7.06
N ALA A 101 -8.56 14.90 7.65
CA ALA A 101 -8.82 14.09 8.83
C ALA A 101 -8.50 14.87 10.11
N THR A 102 -9.41 14.78 11.09
CA THR A 102 -9.31 15.50 12.36
C THR A 102 -9.47 14.58 13.58
N GLY A 103 -9.26 13.27 13.39
CA GLY A 103 -9.38 12.30 14.46
C GLY A 103 -8.36 12.55 15.56
N SER A 104 -8.77 12.45 16.83
CA SER A 104 -7.90 12.75 17.98
C SER A 104 -7.76 11.58 18.96
N VAL A 105 -8.09 10.37 18.53
CA VAL A 105 -7.92 9.14 19.31
C VAL A 105 -6.46 8.70 19.25
N GLY A 106 -5.88 8.74 18.05
CA GLY A 106 -4.47 8.53 17.79
C GLY A 106 -3.68 9.85 17.74
N PRO A 107 -2.35 9.77 17.60
CA PRO A 107 -1.51 10.95 17.42
C PRO A 107 -1.85 11.72 16.14
N ASN A 108 -1.59 13.03 16.17
CA ASN A 108 -1.57 13.86 14.99
C ASN A 108 -0.38 13.48 14.10
N LEU A 109 -0.66 13.04 12.88
CA LEU A 109 0.36 12.57 11.95
C LEU A 109 1.13 13.73 11.32
N ASP A 110 0.53 14.91 11.23
CA ASP A 110 1.22 16.13 10.77
C ASP A 110 2.33 16.57 11.73
N ASP A 111 2.14 16.34 13.03
CA ASP A 111 3.15 16.65 14.05
C ASP A 111 4.19 15.53 14.15
N ALA A 112 3.71 14.27 14.17
CA ALA A 112 4.55 13.10 14.44
C ALA A 112 5.49 12.76 13.28
N ARG A 113 5.09 13.03 12.03
CA ARG A 113 5.89 12.82 10.79
C ARG A 113 6.65 11.47 10.77
N PRO A 114 5.94 10.34 10.96
CA PRO A 114 6.57 9.02 10.94
C PRO A 114 7.07 8.66 9.54
N SER A 115 8.12 7.82 9.45
CA SER A 115 8.54 7.23 8.17
C SER A 115 7.55 6.17 7.69
N ALA A 116 7.58 5.88 6.39
CA ALA A 116 6.72 4.84 5.80
C ALA A 116 6.93 3.49 6.49
N GLU A 117 8.17 3.07 6.80
CA GLU A 117 8.38 1.77 7.47
C GLU A 117 7.74 1.73 8.87
N VAL A 118 7.82 2.84 9.61
CA VAL A 118 7.19 2.94 10.95
C VAL A 118 5.68 2.83 10.82
N VAL A 119 5.07 3.50 9.84
CA VAL A 119 3.63 3.43 9.60
C VAL A 119 3.22 2.02 9.20
N ALA A 120 3.92 1.40 8.24
CA ALA A 120 3.60 0.05 7.76
C ALA A 120 3.69 -0.99 8.89
N ALA A 121 4.77 -0.94 9.70
CA ALA A 121 4.92 -1.81 10.86
C ALA A 121 3.80 -1.60 11.88
N LYS A 122 3.39 -0.34 12.12
CA LYS A 122 2.35 -0.02 13.07
C LYS A 122 0.95 -0.43 12.58
N VAL A 123 0.66 -0.29 11.30
CA VAL A 123 -0.60 -0.75 10.68
C VAL A 123 -0.71 -2.27 10.73
N ARG A 124 0.38 -3.00 10.46
CA ARG A 124 0.43 -4.47 10.60
C ARG A 124 0.26 -4.91 12.05
N GLY A 125 1.04 -4.35 12.96
CA GLY A 125 1.10 -4.81 14.36
C GLY A 125 0.01 -4.24 15.28
N GLY A 126 -0.57 -3.09 14.94
CA GLY A 126 -1.46 -2.34 15.82
C GLY A 126 -0.80 -1.95 17.15
N GLY A 127 -1.62 -1.84 18.21
CA GLY A 127 -1.19 -1.67 19.61
C GLY A 127 -1.39 -0.25 20.16
N GLY A 128 -1.56 -0.14 21.49
CA GLY A 128 -1.83 1.14 22.16
C GLY A 128 -3.22 1.71 21.86
N GLY A 129 -4.20 0.84 21.58
CA GLY A 129 -5.56 1.23 21.17
C GLY A 129 -5.77 1.29 19.66
N MET A 130 -4.71 1.28 18.86
CA MET A 130 -4.81 1.13 17.40
C MET A 130 -5.03 -0.35 17.03
N PRO A 131 -6.07 -0.70 16.24
CA PRO A 131 -6.27 -2.07 15.77
C PRO A 131 -5.16 -2.49 14.81
N SER A 132 -4.93 -3.80 14.70
CA SER A 132 -4.11 -4.37 13.63
C SER A 132 -4.97 -4.46 12.36
N PHE A 133 -4.37 -4.15 11.22
CA PHE A 133 -4.98 -4.30 9.90
C PHE A 133 -4.40 -5.49 9.13
N ASP A 134 -3.57 -6.31 9.78
CA ASP A 134 -3.07 -7.56 9.20
C ASP A 134 -4.24 -8.49 8.88
N GLY A 135 -4.26 -9.03 7.65
CA GLY A 135 -5.37 -9.84 7.13
C GLY A 135 -6.64 -9.05 6.77
N THR A 136 -6.71 -7.74 7.05
CA THR A 136 -7.79 -6.85 6.57
C THR A 136 -7.35 -6.07 5.33
N LEU A 137 -6.11 -5.59 5.32
CA LEU A 137 -5.48 -4.94 4.18
C LEU A 137 -4.44 -5.88 3.56
N ALA A 138 -4.34 -5.88 2.23
CA ALA A 138 -3.26 -6.57 1.54
C ALA A 138 -1.91 -5.89 1.85
N PRO A 139 -0.78 -6.61 1.78
CA PRO A 139 0.54 -6.03 2.03
C PRO A 139 0.83 -4.78 1.21
N GLU A 140 0.42 -4.78 -0.06
CA GLU A 140 0.59 -3.67 -1.00
C GLU A 140 -0.23 -2.43 -0.59
N GLN A 141 -1.44 -2.66 -0.06
CA GLN A 141 -2.30 -1.60 0.45
C GLN A 141 -1.73 -0.96 1.72
N ILE A 142 -1.08 -1.77 2.56
CA ILE A 142 -0.38 -1.28 3.75
C ILE A 142 0.81 -0.40 3.35
N GLU A 143 1.58 -0.80 2.33
CA GLU A 143 2.69 0.01 1.83
C GLU A 143 2.20 1.31 1.16
N ALA A 144 1.07 1.26 0.43
CA ALA A 144 0.45 2.43 -0.17
C ALA A 144 0.01 3.46 0.88
N VAL A 145 -0.72 3.04 1.92
CA VAL A 145 -1.13 3.95 3.00
C VAL A 145 0.07 4.47 3.80
N ALA A 146 1.09 3.63 4.01
CA ALA A 146 2.29 4.04 4.72
C ALA A 146 3.09 5.09 3.96
N SER A 147 3.26 4.90 2.65
CA SER A 147 3.92 5.86 1.76
C SER A 147 3.17 7.18 1.72
N TYR A 148 1.84 7.12 1.56
CA TYR A 148 0.99 8.30 1.58
C TYR A 148 1.10 9.09 2.89
N VAL A 149 0.99 8.42 4.05
CA VAL A 149 1.08 9.11 5.36
C VAL A 149 2.45 9.77 5.54
N ALA A 150 3.53 9.10 5.16
CA ALA A 150 4.87 9.66 5.28
C ALA A 150 5.08 10.88 4.35
N ALA A 151 4.49 10.86 3.16
CA ALA A 151 4.55 11.97 2.21
C ALA A 151 3.65 13.15 2.60
N ALA A 152 2.46 12.86 3.15
CA ALA A 152 1.46 13.86 3.50
C ALA A 152 1.67 14.48 4.89
N ALA A 153 2.44 13.83 5.77
CA ALA A 153 2.65 14.33 7.12
C ALA A 153 3.39 15.68 7.13
N GLY A 154 2.77 16.70 7.73
CA GLY A 154 3.36 18.03 7.88
C GLY A 154 3.10 18.96 6.69
N SER A 155 2.09 18.63 5.88
CA SER A 155 1.60 19.44 4.75
C SER A 155 0.74 20.63 5.19
#